data_AF-A0A1T4R5I6-F1
#
_entry.id   AF-A0A1T4R5I6-F1
#
_cell.length_a   1.000
_cell.length_b   1.000
_cell.length_c   1.000
_cell.angle_alpha   90.00
_cell.angle_beta   90.00
_cell.angle_gamma   90.00
#
_symmetry.space_group_name_H-M   'P 1'
#
loop_
_entity.id
_entity.type
_entity.pdbx_description
1 polymer ?
#
loop_
_entity_poly.entity_id
_entity_poly.type
_entity_poly.pdbx_seq_one_letter_code
_entity_poly.pdbx_strand_id
1 'polypeptide(L)'
;MAGEEYYLRRIEVWLSIMDSYLQCASQGRPPELEKLADSFSDPVVREWVLERSDPRRIRGAVNHVRACYRAGKLATALERIERFDAERQHVKDLLNRPDLVRGRTTVASAASGGKARSLMFEGTRSRIVNEMRTLVDKGKTVSSAGKIVFNKGLGTSGEANRTLWYRHLGRKL
;
A
#
# COMPACT_ATOMS: atom_id res chain seq x y z
N MET A 1 37.23 30.96 4.89
CA MET A 1 35.83 31.46 4.91
C MET A 1 34.87 30.70 3.98
N ALA A 2 35.32 30.09 2.87
CA ALA A 2 34.42 29.37 1.95
C ALA A 2 33.76 28.08 2.49
N GLY A 3 34.34 27.44 3.52
CA GLY A 3 33.82 26.18 4.07
C GLY A 3 32.60 26.34 4.97
N GLU A 4 32.57 27.40 5.78
CA GLU A 4 31.49 27.62 6.76
C GLU A 4 30.17 28.03 6.07
N GLU A 5 30.26 28.89 5.07
CA GLU A 5 29.12 29.30 4.23
C GLU A 5 28.52 28.11 3.46
N TYR A 6 29.37 27.18 2.99
CA TYR A 6 28.92 25.93 2.38
C TYR A 6 28.09 25.07 3.36
N TYR A 7 28.57 24.90 4.60
CA TYR A 7 27.86 24.11 5.62
C TYR A 7 26.55 24.74 6.06
N LEU A 8 26.52 26.07 6.23
CA LEU A 8 25.30 26.81 6.52
C LEU A 8 24.24 26.58 5.43
N ARG A 9 24.63 26.74 4.16
CA ARG A 9 23.74 26.53 3.03
C ARG A 9 23.24 25.09 2.93
N ARG A 10 24.10 24.11 3.23
CA ARG A 10 23.71 22.68 3.29
C ARG A 10 22.64 22.44 4.36
N ILE A 11 22.80 23.00 5.55
CA ILE A 11 21.81 22.87 6.64
C ILE A 11 20.48 23.52 6.26
N GLU A 12 20.51 24.72 5.67
CA GLU A 12 19.31 25.44 5.23
C GLU A 12 18.52 24.70 4.15
N VAL A 13 19.22 24.18 3.15
CA VAL A 13 18.60 23.36 2.09
C VAL A 13 17.98 22.11 2.70
N TRP A 14 18.67 21.42 3.60
CA TRP A 14 18.13 20.24 4.26
C TRP A 14 16.87 20.56 5.07
N LEU A 15 16.87 21.65 5.84
CA LEU A 15 15.70 22.09 6.61
C LEU A 15 14.50 22.39 5.71
N SER A 16 14.72 23.11 4.60
CA SER A 16 13.66 23.42 3.62
C SER A 16 13.02 22.16 3.01
N ILE A 17 13.85 21.18 2.64
CA ILE A 17 13.37 19.88 2.12
C ILE A 17 12.54 19.15 3.18
N MET A 18 13.03 19.10 4.42
CA MET A 18 12.31 18.41 5.50
C MET A 18 11.02 19.12 5.91
N ASP A 19 10.96 20.45 5.87
CA ASP A 19 9.73 21.20 6.11
C ASP A 19 8.67 20.89 5.05
N SER A 20 9.07 20.83 3.78
CA SER A 20 8.19 20.43 2.68
C SER A 20 7.65 19.01 2.90
N TYR A 21 8.51 18.08 3.35
CA TYR A 21 8.11 16.71 3.70
C TYR A 21 7.07 16.69 4.82
N LEU A 22 7.32 17.41 5.92
CA LEU A 22 6.41 17.48 7.07
C LEU A 22 5.07 18.15 6.70
N GLN A 23 5.09 19.13 5.80
CA GLN A 23 3.88 19.77 5.30
C GLN A 23 3.02 18.79 4.49
N CYS A 24 3.62 18.02 3.57
CA CYS A 24 2.92 16.96 2.84
C CYS A 24 2.25 15.98 3.80
N ALA A 25 3.00 15.49 4.80
CA ALA A 25 2.47 14.58 5.80
C ALA A 25 1.29 15.18 6.60
N SER A 26 1.38 16.45 7.00
CA SER A 26 0.31 17.14 7.74
C SER A 26 -0.99 17.30 6.94
N GLN A 27 -0.90 17.30 5.60
CA GLN A 27 -2.04 17.41 4.69
C GLN A 27 -2.61 16.03 4.30
N GLY A 28 -2.19 14.96 4.98
CA GLY A 28 -2.61 13.59 4.66
C GLY A 28 -2.06 13.09 3.32
N ARG A 29 -1.03 13.76 2.76
CA ARG A 29 -0.33 13.28 1.56
C ARG A 29 0.84 12.42 2.02
N PRO A 30 0.74 11.07 1.93
CA PRO A 30 1.80 10.20 2.37
C PRO A 30 3.07 10.48 1.55
N PRO A 31 4.22 10.69 2.19
CA PRO A 31 5.49 10.84 1.50
C PRO A 31 5.83 9.61 0.67
N GLU A 32 6.76 9.73 -0.28
CA GLU A 32 7.15 8.63 -1.18
C GLU A 32 7.50 7.35 -0.44
N LEU A 33 8.21 7.46 0.69
CA LEU A 33 8.60 6.31 1.50
C LEU A 33 7.41 5.62 2.17
N GLU A 34 6.36 6.35 2.54
CA GLU A 34 5.13 5.80 3.12
C GLU A 34 4.28 5.11 2.05
N LYS A 35 4.10 5.75 0.88
CA LYS A 35 3.47 5.10 -0.29
C LYS A 35 4.17 3.80 -0.68
N LEU A 36 5.49 3.78 -0.52
CA LEU A 36 6.32 2.65 -0.85
C LEU A 36 6.24 1.55 0.21
N ALA A 37 6.06 1.90 1.49
CA ALA A 37 5.83 0.94 2.57
C ALA A 37 4.61 0.05 2.29
N ASP A 38 3.53 0.62 1.74
CA ASP A 38 2.31 -0.13 1.38
C ASP A 38 2.51 -1.10 0.20
N SER A 39 3.62 -1.01 -0.52
CA SER A 39 3.96 -1.97 -1.59
C SER A 39 4.66 -3.24 -1.07
N PHE A 40 5.04 -3.27 0.22
CA PHE A 40 5.71 -4.42 0.83
C PHE A 40 4.69 -5.42 1.38
N SER A 41 4.87 -6.68 0.99
CA SER A 41 4.16 -7.82 1.57
C SER A 41 4.78 -8.33 2.87
N ASP A 42 6.04 -7.99 3.14
CA ASP A 42 6.72 -8.32 4.40
C ASP A 42 6.34 -7.29 5.49
N PRO A 43 5.66 -7.70 6.57
CA PRO A 43 5.20 -6.78 7.61
C PRO A 43 6.36 -6.17 8.41
N VAL A 44 7.49 -6.86 8.56
CA VAL A 44 8.68 -6.37 9.27
C VAL A 44 9.34 -5.26 8.46
N VAL A 45 9.53 -5.47 7.16
CA VAL A 45 10.09 -4.44 6.27
C VAL A 45 9.15 -3.23 6.21
N ARG A 46 7.84 -3.48 6.11
CA ARG A 46 6.83 -2.42 6.11
C ARG A 46 6.87 -1.57 7.38
N GLU A 47 6.81 -2.20 8.55
CA GLU A 47 6.87 -1.50 9.84
C GLU A 47 8.17 -0.71 10.00
N TRP A 48 9.30 -1.31 9.60
CA TRP A 48 10.60 -0.67 9.64
C TRP A 48 10.70 0.57 8.74
N VAL A 49 10.11 0.54 7.53
CA VAL A 49 10.05 1.70 6.61
C VAL A 49 9.11 2.77 7.18
N LEU A 50 7.96 2.39 7.71
CA LEU A 50 6.99 3.32 8.31
C LEU A 50 7.57 4.03 9.53
N GLU A 51 8.25 3.32 10.42
CA GLU A 51 8.89 3.90 11.61
C GLU A 51 9.97 4.93 11.23
N ARG A 52 10.77 4.64 10.20
CA ARG A 52 11.81 5.55 9.71
C ARG A 52 11.26 6.72 8.89
N SER A 53 10.05 6.59 8.37
CA SER A 53 9.34 7.62 7.62
C SER A 53 8.33 8.39 8.48
N ASP A 54 8.22 8.08 9.77
CA ASP A 54 7.25 8.69 10.68
C ASP A 54 7.50 10.21 10.76
N PRO A 55 6.52 11.05 10.39
CA PRO A 55 6.61 12.49 10.49
C PRO A 55 6.98 12.99 11.90
N ARG A 56 6.65 12.27 12.97
CA ARG A 56 7.02 12.61 14.35
C ARG A 56 8.52 12.45 14.58
N ARG A 57 9.10 11.34 14.13
CA ARG A 57 10.55 11.08 14.21
C ARG A 57 11.33 12.11 13.40
N ILE A 58 10.87 12.39 12.18
CA ILE A 58 11.48 13.39 11.29
C ILE A 58 11.40 14.79 11.92
N ARG A 59 10.25 15.15 12.51
CA ARG A 59 10.09 16.42 13.24
C ARG A 59 11.06 16.54 14.41
N GLY A 60 11.30 15.45 15.14
CA GLY A 60 12.34 15.40 16.17
C GLY A 60 13.74 15.70 15.62
N ALA A 61 14.12 15.10 14.49
CA ALA A 61 15.40 15.37 13.83
C ALA A 61 15.51 16.82 13.35
N VAL A 62 14.47 17.36 12.72
CA VAL A 62 14.41 18.76 12.27
C VAL A 62 14.58 19.74 13.43
N ASN A 63 13.87 19.51 14.54
CA ASN A 63 13.98 20.36 15.72
C ASN A 63 15.37 20.35 16.32
N HIS A 64 16.02 19.18 16.37
CA HIS A 64 17.40 19.05 16.82
C HIS A 64 18.36 19.84 15.92
N VAL A 65 18.28 19.66 14.59
CA VAL A 65 19.12 20.39 13.64
C VAL A 65 18.91 21.90 13.74
N ARG A 66 17.66 22.37 13.87
CA ARG A 66 17.37 23.80 14.10
C ARG A 66 17.98 24.33 15.39
N ALA A 67 17.92 23.56 16.48
CA ALA A 67 18.50 23.95 17.76
C ALA A 67 20.03 24.07 17.64
N CYS A 68 20.69 23.10 17.00
CA CYS A 68 22.13 23.15 16.74
C CYS A 68 22.52 24.35 15.86
N TYR A 69 21.76 24.59 14.78
CA TYR A 69 21.99 25.71 13.87
C TYR A 69 21.89 27.07 14.60
N ARG A 70 20.82 27.28 15.39
CA ARG A 70 20.65 28.49 16.20
C ARG A 70 21.73 28.69 17.25
N ALA A 71 22.29 27.60 17.77
CA ALA A 71 23.37 27.62 18.74
C ALA A 71 24.77 27.75 18.10
N GLY A 72 24.88 27.89 16.77
CA GLY A 72 26.16 27.92 16.05
C GLY A 72 26.90 26.58 16.05
N LYS A 73 26.27 25.49 16.49
CA LYS A 73 26.86 24.14 16.56
C LYS A 73 26.75 23.43 15.22
N LEU A 74 27.41 23.98 14.20
CA LEU A 74 27.28 23.51 12.81
C LEU A 74 27.75 22.06 12.63
N ALA A 75 28.85 21.66 13.27
CA ALA A 75 29.34 20.28 13.20
C ALA A 75 28.31 19.25 13.72
N THR A 76 27.66 19.52 14.85
CA THR A 76 26.62 18.66 15.42
C THR A 76 25.36 18.63 14.56
N ALA A 77 25.00 19.76 13.94
CA ALA A 77 23.90 19.82 12.99
C ALA A 77 24.18 18.93 11.76
N LEU A 78 25.40 18.99 11.22
CA LEU A 78 25.83 18.21 10.06
C LEU A 78 25.90 16.71 10.37
N GLU A 79 26.47 16.30 11.50
CA GLU A 79 26.52 14.90 11.91
C GLU A 79 25.09 14.31 11.98
N ARG A 80 24.14 15.10 12.51
CA ARG A 80 22.75 14.69 12.57
C ARG A 80 22.11 14.54 11.19
N ILE A 81 22.40 15.48 10.27
CA ILE A 81 21.95 15.42 8.87
C ILE A 81 22.52 14.18 8.19
N GLU A 82 23.81 13.93 8.33
CA GLU A 82 24.50 12.80 7.69
C GLU A 82 23.98 11.46 8.16
N ARG A 83 23.76 11.31 9.48
CA ARG A 83 23.11 10.12 10.02
C ARG A 83 21.71 9.92 9.44
N PHE A 84 20.93 10.99 9.33
CA PHE A 84 19.59 10.93 8.77
C PHE A 84 19.60 10.54 7.28
N ASP A 85 20.50 11.14 6.50
CA ASP A 85 20.66 10.84 5.08
C ASP A 85 21.16 9.40 4.87
N ALA A 86 22.06 8.90 5.73
CA ALA A 86 22.51 7.51 5.70
C ALA A 86 21.37 6.52 6.04
N GLU A 87 20.57 6.81 7.06
CA GLU A 87 19.37 6.01 7.39
C GLU A 87 18.40 5.99 6.19
N ARG A 88 18.18 7.14 5.54
CA ARG A 88 17.32 7.25 4.35
C ARG A 88 17.89 6.54 3.13
N GLN A 89 19.20 6.61 2.90
CA GLN A 89 19.85 5.90 1.80
C GLN A 89 19.81 4.40 2.03
N HIS A 90 20.03 3.93 3.26
CA HIS A 90 19.89 2.52 3.59
C HIS A 90 18.47 2.00 3.33
N VAL A 91 17.44 2.81 3.64
CA VAL A 91 16.06 2.51 3.23
C VAL A 91 16.01 2.35 1.71
N LYS A 92 16.48 3.32 0.92
CA LYS A 92 16.54 3.23 -0.56
C LYS A 92 17.27 2.00 -1.09
N ASP A 93 18.36 1.61 -0.46
CA ASP A 93 19.14 0.45 -0.89
C ASP A 93 18.40 -0.85 -0.61
N LEU A 94 17.76 -0.97 0.56
CA LEU A 94 16.83 -2.06 0.85
C LEU A 94 15.69 -2.10 -0.18
N LEU A 95 15.14 -0.95 -0.57
CA LEU A 95 14.08 -0.86 -1.57
C LEU A 95 14.51 -1.36 -2.96
N ASN A 96 15.81 -1.26 -3.28
CA ASN A 96 16.38 -1.69 -4.56
C ASN A 96 16.95 -3.12 -4.53
N ARG A 97 16.80 -3.83 -3.41
CA ARG A 97 17.27 -5.21 -3.31
C ARG A 97 16.54 -6.11 -4.32
N PRO A 98 17.28 -6.85 -5.18
CA PRO A 98 16.68 -7.62 -6.28
C PRO A 98 15.63 -8.63 -5.84
N ASP A 99 15.82 -9.25 -4.68
CA ASP A 99 14.87 -10.19 -4.06
C ASP A 99 13.54 -9.54 -3.69
N LEU A 100 13.59 -8.35 -3.09
CA LEU A 100 12.40 -7.58 -2.72
C LEU A 100 11.67 -7.05 -3.96
N VAL A 101 12.41 -6.55 -4.95
CA VAL A 101 11.85 -6.10 -6.23
C VAL A 101 11.14 -7.25 -6.96
N ARG A 102 11.76 -8.43 -7.01
CA ARG A 102 11.17 -9.63 -7.63
C ARG A 102 9.90 -10.05 -6.88
N GLY A 103 9.93 -10.08 -5.55
CA GLY A 103 8.75 -10.37 -4.73
C GLY A 103 7.59 -9.43 -5.04
N ARG A 104 7.85 -8.11 -5.12
CA ARG A 104 6.86 -7.09 -5.48
C ARG A 104 6.23 -7.34 -6.85
N THR A 105 7.05 -7.61 -7.87
CA THR A 105 6.57 -7.86 -9.24
C THR A 105 5.69 -9.11 -9.29
N THR A 106 6.06 -10.18 -8.59
CA THR A 106 5.27 -11.41 -8.52
C THR A 106 3.91 -11.17 -7.86
N VAL A 107 3.87 -10.48 -6.73
CA VAL A 107 2.61 -10.14 -6.04
C VAL A 107 1.72 -9.25 -6.90
N ALA A 108 2.29 -8.21 -7.52
CA ALA A 108 1.55 -7.33 -8.42
C ALA A 108 0.95 -8.10 -9.61
N SER A 109 1.73 -9.02 -10.18
CA SER A 109 1.29 -9.88 -11.29
C SER A 109 0.18 -10.83 -10.86
N ALA A 110 0.28 -11.43 -9.67
CA ALA A 110 -0.75 -12.29 -9.11
C ALA A 110 -2.06 -11.54 -8.84
N ALA A 111 -1.97 -10.33 -8.27
CA ALA A 111 -3.12 -9.48 -8.01
C ALA A 111 -3.82 -9.05 -9.32
N SER A 112 -3.03 -8.64 -10.33
CA SER A 112 -3.53 -8.29 -11.66
C SER A 112 -4.22 -9.47 -12.34
N GLY A 113 -3.59 -10.65 -12.32
CA GLY A 113 -4.19 -11.88 -12.86
C GLY A 113 -5.46 -12.30 -12.11
N GLY A 114 -5.49 -12.14 -10.79
CA GLY A 114 -6.70 -12.34 -9.97
C GLY A 114 -7.83 -11.39 -10.36
N LYS A 115 -7.53 -10.10 -10.53
CA LYS A 115 -8.50 -9.08 -10.96
C LYS A 115 -9.04 -9.36 -12.36
N ALA A 116 -8.15 -9.70 -13.31
CA ALA A 116 -8.56 -10.06 -14.67
C ALA A 116 -9.50 -11.27 -14.69
N ARG A 117 -9.18 -12.33 -13.93
CA ARG A 117 -10.08 -13.48 -13.78
C ARG A 117 -11.42 -13.10 -13.14
N SER A 118 -11.41 -12.28 -12.10
CA SER A 118 -12.66 -11.82 -11.46
C SER A 118 -13.54 -11.03 -12.43
N LEU A 119 -12.94 -10.14 -13.23
CA LEU A 119 -13.67 -9.36 -14.23
C LEU A 119 -14.28 -10.25 -15.32
N MET A 120 -13.53 -11.24 -15.82
CA MET A 120 -14.05 -12.22 -16.78
C MET A 120 -15.22 -13.03 -16.20
N PHE A 121 -15.17 -13.37 -14.91
CA PHE A 121 -16.23 -14.11 -14.23
C PHE A 121 -17.46 -13.26 -13.87
N GLU A 122 -17.36 -11.92 -13.86
CA GLU A 122 -18.44 -11.04 -13.40
C GLU A 122 -19.69 -11.11 -14.30
N GLY A 123 -19.49 -11.22 -15.62
CA GLY A 123 -20.59 -11.39 -16.58
C GLY A 123 -21.34 -12.71 -16.38
N THR A 124 -20.60 -13.81 -16.24
CA THR A 124 -21.17 -15.14 -15.98
C THR A 124 -21.84 -15.20 -14.62
N ARG A 125 -21.24 -14.59 -13.59
CA ARG A 125 -21.79 -14.48 -12.24
C ARG A 125 -23.13 -13.77 -12.24
N SER A 126 -23.21 -12.60 -12.88
CA SER A 126 -24.43 -11.81 -12.98
C SER A 126 -25.54 -12.61 -13.67
N ARG A 127 -25.20 -13.34 -14.73
CA ARG A 127 -26.14 -14.20 -15.45
C ARG A 127 -26.65 -15.36 -14.59
N ILE A 128 -25.78 -16.04 -13.85
CA ILE A 128 -26.17 -17.11 -12.90
C ILE A 128 -27.10 -16.55 -11.82
N VAL A 129 -26.75 -15.41 -11.21
CA VAL A 129 -27.56 -14.80 -10.14
C VAL A 129 -28.92 -14.35 -10.67
N ASN A 130 -28.98 -13.71 -11.84
CA ASN A 130 -30.26 -13.30 -12.43
C ASN A 130 -31.14 -14.51 -12.76
N GLU A 131 -30.57 -15.56 -13.34
CA GLU A 131 -31.33 -16.77 -13.65
C GLU A 131 -31.84 -17.47 -12.38
N MET A 132 -30.99 -17.58 -11.35
CA MET A 132 -31.42 -18.12 -10.06
C MET A 132 -32.51 -17.26 -9.42
N ARG A 133 -32.43 -15.93 -9.52
CA ARG A 133 -33.47 -15.02 -9.00
C ARG A 133 -34.81 -15.30 -9.67
N THR A 134 -34.86 -15.36 -10.99
CA THR A 134 -36.12 -15.63 -11.71
C THR A 134 -36.73 -16.99 -11.34
N LEU A 135 -35.91 -18.00 -11.04
CA LEU A 135 -36.40 -19.31 -10.61
C LEU A 135 -36.91 -19.30 -9.16
N VAL A 136 -36.22 -18.60 -8.27
CA VAL A 136 -36.63 -18.44 -6.87
C VAL A 136 -37.93 -17.63 -6.79
N ASP A 137 -38.07 -16.56 -7.57
CA ASP A 137 -39.29 -15.75 -7.65
C ASP A 137 -40.49 -16.57 -8.19
N LYS A 138 -40.22 -17.57 -9.04
CA LYS A 138 -41.21 -18.56 -9.51
C LYS A 138 -41.49 -19.67 -8.48
N GLY A 139 -40.99 -19.55 -7.26
CA GLY A 139 -41.23 -20.49 -6.15
C GLY A 139 -40.30 -21.70 -6.11
N LYS A 140 -39.20 -21.73 -6.88
CA LYS A 140 -38.21 -22.81 -6.76
C LYS A 140 -37.31 -22.59 -5.54
N THR A 141 -36.94 -23.68 -4.86
CA THR A 141 -35.94 -23.61 -3.80
C THR A 141 -34.57 -23.24 -4.38
N VAL A 142 -33.71 -22.59 -3.60
CA VAL A 142 -32.36 -22.19 -4.05
C VAL A 142 -31.55 -23.39 -4.55
N SER A 143 -31.66 -24.55 -3.88
CA SER A 143 -31.00 -25.79 -4.30
C SER A 143 -31.52 -26.32 -5.63
N SER A 144 -32.84 -26.24 -5.87
CA SER A 144 -33.44 -26.61 -7.16
C SER A 144 -33.05 -25.64 -8.27
N ALA A 145 -33.10 -24.33 -7.99
CA ALA A 145 -32.66 -23.29 -8.90
C ALA A 145 -31.19 -23.47 -9.31
N GLY A 146 -30.29 -23.74 -8.36
CA GLY A 146 -28.87 -23.98 -8.63
C GLY A 146 -28.65 -25.13 -9.61
N LYS A 147 -29.35 -26.27 -9.42
CA LYS A 147 -29.31 -27.42 -10.34
C LYS A 147 -29.88 -27.08 -11.72
N ILE A 148 -30.99 -26.36 -11.79
CA ILE A 148 -31.61 -25.97 -13.07
C ILE A 148 -30.68 -25.05 -13.86
N VAL A 149 -30.07 -24.05 -13.20
CA VAL A 149 -29.13 -23.12 -13.84
C VAL A 149 -27.89 -23.86 -14.36
N PHE A 150 -27.37 -24.82 -13.59
CA PHE A 150 -26.29 -25.69 -14.05
C PHE A 150 -26.69 -26.52 -15.27
N ASN A 151 -27.88 -27.13 -15.26
CA ASN A 151 -28.40 -27.91 -16.40
C ASN A 151 -28.62 -27.05 -17.66
N LYS A 152 -28.75 -25.72 -17.51
CA LYS A 152 -28.77 -24.75 -18.63
C LYS A 152 -27.37 -24.39 -19.14
N GLY A 153 -26.32 -25.04 -18.64
CA GLY A 153 -24.92 -24.78 -19.01
C GLY A 153 -24.31 -23.57 -18.30
N LEU A 154 -24.94 -23.05 -17.24
CA LEU A 154 -24.45 -21.89 -16.50
C LEU A 154 -23.81 -22.31 -15.17
N GLY A 155 -22.52 -21.98 -15.02
CA GLY A 155 -21.73 -22.28 -13.82
C GLY A 155 -21.15 -23.69 -13.79
N THR A 156 -20.34 -23.97 -12.77
CA THR A 156 -19.52 -25.20 -12.69
C THR A 156 -20.28 -26.40 -12.13
N SER A 157 -21.25 -26.16 -11.24
CA SER A 157 -22.11 -27.18 -10.64
C SER A 157 -23.33 -26.54 -9.98
N GLY A 158 -24.38 -27.31 -9.72
CA GLY A 158 -25.55 -26.82 -9.00
C GLY A 158 -25.23 -26.30 -7.59
N GLU A 159 -24.26 -26.93 -6.91
CA GLU A 159 -23.80 -26.52 -5.58
C GLU A 159 -22.95 -25.24 -5.63
N ALA A 160 -22.11 -25.08 -6.66
CA ALA A 160 -21.34 -23.87 -6.89
C ALA A 160 -22.28 -22.66 -7.13
N ASN A 161 -23.33 -22.86 -7.93
CA ASN A 161 -24.37 -21.85 -8.17
C ASN A 161 -25.13 -21.50 -6.89
N ARG A 162 -25.52 -22.50 -6.09
CA ARG A 162 -26.15 -22.30 -4.78
C ARG A 162 -25.26 -21.48 -3.85
N THR A 163 -23.97 -21.83 -3.77
CA THR A 163 -22.98 -21.10 -2.97
C THR A 163 -22.84 -19.66 -3.44
N LEU A 164 -22.78 -19.45 -4.75
CA LEU A 164 -22.69 -18.14 -5.36
C LEU A 164 -23.89 -17.26 -5.01
N TRP A 165 -25.10 -17.83 -5.01
CA TRP A 165 -26.33 -17.16 -4.62
C TRP A 165 -26.31 -16.68 -3.17
N TYR A 166 -25.92 -17.53 -2.22
CA TYR A 166 -25.83 -17.13 -0.81
C TYR A 166 -24.76 -16.06 -0.58
N ARG A 167 -23.61 -16.16 -1.25
CA ARG A 167 -22.59 -15.11 -1.24
C ARG A 167 -23.13 -13.80 -1.80
N HIS A 168 -23.93 -13.82 -2.87
CA HIS A 168 -24.58 -12.63 -3.43
C HIS A 168 -25.53 -11.95 -2.44
N LEU A 169 -26.22 -12.74 -1.61
CA LEU A 169 -27.11 -12.23 -0.57
C LEU A 169 -26.39 -11.86 0.74
N GLY A 170 -25.06 -12.03 0.82
CA GLY A 170 -24.30 -11.81 2.06
C GLY A 170 -24.62 -12.81 3.17
N ARG A 171 -25.19 -13.98 2.85
CA ARG A 171 -25.59 -15.01 3.82
C ARG A 171 -24.57 -16.15 3.82
N LYS A 172 -24.30 -16.72 5.01
CA LYS A 172 -23.62 -18.02 5.10
C LYS A 172 -24.60 -19.14 4.73
N LEU A 173 -24.07 -20.14 4.03
CA LEU A 173 -24.77 -21.38 3.65
C LEU A 173 -25.25 -22.14 4.88
#